data_AF-A0A2A7AV20-F1
#
_entry.id   AF-A0A2A7AV20-F1
#
_cell.length_a   1.000
_cell.length_b   1.000
_cell.length_c   1.000
_cell.angle_alpha   90.00
_cell.angle_beta   90.00
_cell.angle_gamma   90.00
#
_symmetry.space_group_name_H-M   'P 1'
#
loop_
_entity.id
_entity.type
_entity.pdbx_description
1 polymer ?
#
loop_
_entity_poly.entity_id
_entity_poly.type
_entity_poly.pdbx_seq_one_letter_code
_entity_poly.pdbx_strand_id
1 'polypeptide(L)'
;MGRDAAKACENQCFRCRKEAAKHNDKLGSREGAAELLGISVSSLADYELGNTKVIPVDKVVLMADIYNAPELMAWYCSSECLIGKSLEMPSPEIASVERTTMKLLKQLRQGDIEQVKEKLIDITADGIISKDEWADLTEILDYLDGLIRAARELKLIGSKLLNGGADDG
;
A
#
# COMPACT_ATOMS: atom_id res chain seq x y z
N MET A 1 9.77 11.33 -37.47
CA MET A 1 8.57 10.79 -36.80
C MET A 1 8.70 11.06 -35.30
N GLY A 2 7.77 11.88 -34.78
CA GLY A 2 7.38 12.03 -33.36
C GLY A 2 8.45 12.17 -32.28
N ARG A 3 8.92 13.41 -32.02
CA ARG A 3 9.65 13.76 -30.79
C ARG A 3 8.71 14.18 -29.65
N ASP A 4 7.43 13.81 -29.72
CA ASP A 4 6.35 14.31 -28.84
C ASP A 4 5.78 13.24 -27.89
N ALA A 5 6.56 12.21 -27.55
CA ALA A 5 6.21 11.24 -26.50
C ALA A 5 7.14 11.31 -25.27
N ALA A 6 8.01 12.33 -25.18
CA ALA A 6 9.03 12.49 -24.14
C ALA A 6 8.47 13.07 -22.82
N LYS A 7 7.26 12.67 -22.46
CA LYS A 7 6.65 12.89 -21.14
C LYS A 7 5.86 11.65 -20.69
N ALA A 8 6.34 10.47 -21.07
CA ALA A 8 5.81 9.21 -20.57
C ALA A 8 5.95 9.21 -19.04
N CYS A 9 4.80 9.18 -18.36
CA CYS A 9 4.65 9.24 -16.91
C CYS A 9 5.61 8.28 -16.21
N GLU A 10 6.58 8.83 -15.49
CA GLU A 10 7.38 8.11 -14.52
C GLU A 10 6.46 7.61 -13.40
N ASN A 11 6.08 6.33 -13.44
CA ASN A 11 5.13 5.76 -12.48
C ASN A 11 5.78 5.46 -11.12
N GLN A 12 5.03 4.83 -10.20
CA GLN A 12 5.53 4.51 -8.86
C GLN A 12 6.78 3.62 -8.88
N CYS A 13 6.85 2.63 -9.79
CA CYS A 13 8.02 1.75 -9.91
C CYS A 13 9.30 2.54 -10.22
N PHE A 14 9.21 3.51 -11.14
CA PHE A 14 10.35 4.38 -11.47
C PHE A 14 10.78 5.22 -10.28
N ARG A 15 9.82 5.88 -9.60
CA ARG A 15 10.09 6.75 -8.46
C ARG A 15 10.75 5.98 -7.31
N CYS A 16 10.22 4.81 -6.97
CA CYS A 16 10.80 3.94 -5.94
C CYS A 16 12.21 3.47 -6.31
N ARG A 17 12.46 3.08 -7.57
CA ARG A 17 13.82 2.71 -8.00
C ARG A 17 14.79 3.88 -7.88
N LYS A 18 14.41 5.08 -8.31
CA LYS A 18 15.26 6.28 -8.23
C LYS A 18 15.55 6.70 -6.79
N GLU A 19 14.60 6.49 -5.89
CA GLU A 19 14.83 6.70 -4.46
C GLU A 19 15.84 5.69 -3.91
N ALA A 20 15.64 4.41 -4.22
CA ALA A 20 16.55 3.33 -3.81
C ALA A 20 17.97 3.49 -4.38
N ALA A 21 18.10 4.11 -5.55
CA ALA A 21 19.39 4.43 -6.17
C ALA A 21 20.26 5.38 -5.35
N LYS A 22 19.71 6.10 -4.37
CA LYS A 22 20.50 6.91 -3.42
C LYS A 22 21.35 6.06 -2.49
N HIS A 23 20.97 4.79 -2.30
CA HIS A 23 21.61 3.84 -1.39
C HIS A 23 22.20 2.61 -2.12
N ASN A 24 21.80 2.37 -3.37
CA ASN A 24 22.31 1.27 -4.19
C ASN A 24 22.57 1.73 -5.64
N ASP A 25 23.83 1.94 -5.99
CA ASP A 25 24.25 2.44 -7.30
C ASP A 25 23.74 1.61 -8.49
N LYS A 26 23.56 0.29 -8.32
CA LYS A 26 23.03 -0.59 -9.37
C LYS A 26 21.61 -0.22 -9.79
N LEU A 27 20.83 0.40 -8.89
CA LEU A 27 19.46 0.85 -9.17
C LEU A 27 19.42 2.19 -9.92
N GLY A 28 20.55 2.88 -10.06
CA GLY A 28 20.65 4.15 -10.80
C GLY A 28 20.30 4.00 -12.29
N SER A 29 20.65 2.87 -12.89
CA SER A 29 20.38 2.52 -14.29
C SER A 29 19.26 1.47 -14.40
N ARG A 30 18.65 1.35 -15.59
CA ARG A 30 17.65 0.28 -15.82
C ARG A 30 18.34 -1.06 -16.01
N GLU A 31 19.56 -1.06 -16.51
CA GLU A 31 20.40 -2.22 -16.76
C GLU A 31 20.71 -2.95 -15.45
N GLY A 32 21.24 -2.22 -14.45
CA GLY A 32 21.57 -2.81 -13.16
C GLY A 32 20.34 -3.25 -12.36
N ALA A 33 19.25 -2.48 -12.43
CA ALA A 33 17.99 -2.86 -11.79
C ALA A 33 17.34 -4.10 -12.43
N ALA A 34 17.33 -4.18 -13.77
CA ALA A 34 16.78 -5.33 -14.48
C ALA A 34 17.57 -6.61 -14.18
N GLU A 35 18.90 -6.51 -14.05
CA GLU A 35 19.77 -7.61 -13.60
C GLU A 35 19.35 -8.11 -12.20
N LEU A 36 19.21 -7.20 -11.23
CA LEU A 36 18.80 -7.55 -9.86
C LEU A 36 17.40 -8.18 -9.81
N LEU A 37 16.49 -7.72 -10.66
CA LEU A 37 15.11 -8.21 -10.75
C LEU A 37 14.96 -9.51 -11.57
N GLY A 38 16.02 -9.93 -12.28
CA GLY A 38 15.98 -11.08 -13.18
C GLY A 38 14.98 -10.90 -14.32
N ILE A 39 14.87 -9.70 -14.88
CA ILE A 39 14.00 -9.37 -16.03
C ILE A 39 14.80 -8.67 -17.13
N SER A 40 14.24 -8.53 -18.33
CA SER A 40 14.90 -7.74 -19.36
C SER A 40 14.78 -6.23 -19.08
N VAL A 41 15.77 -5.48 -19.56
CA VAL A 41 15.78 -4.01 -19.49
C VAL A 41 14.53 -3.41 -20.17
N SER A 42 14.08 -4.03 -21.26
CA SER A 42 12.85 -3.63 -21.96
C SER A 42 11.60 -3.84 -21.12
N SER A 43 11.47 -4.99 -20.43
CA SER A 43 10.35 -5.24 -19.53
C SER A 43 10.32 -4.25 -18.38
N LEU A 44 11.46 -3.94 -17.76
CA LEU A 44 11.53 -2.92 -16.73
C LEU A 44 11.13 -1.53 -17.26
N ALA A 45 11.57 -1.18 -18.47
CA ALA A 45 11.16 0.07 -19.11
C ALA A 45 9.65 0.11 -19.36
N ASP A 46 9.05 -0.97 -19.83
CA ASP A 46 7.61 -1.06 -20.04
C ASP A 46 6.81 -0.98 -18.74
N TYR A 47 7.34 -1.54 -17.66
CA TYR A 47 6.76 -1.39 -16.32
C TYR A 47 6.78 0.06 -15.88
N GLU A 48 7.93 0.74 -15.97
CA GLU A 48 8.12 2.10 -15.47
C GLU A 48 7.40 3.19 -16.27
N LEU A 49 7.26 2.97 -17.58
CA LEU A 49 6.60 3.89 -18.50
C LEU A 49 5.09 3.68 -18.57
N GLY A 50 4.56 2.65 -17.89
CA GLY A 50 3.14 2.31 -17.92
C GLY A 50 2.67 1.69 -19.24
N ASN A 51 3.59 1.16 -20.05
CA ASN A 51 3.24 0.45 -21.29
C ASN A 51 2.60 -0.92 -20.98
N THR A 52 3.00 -1.53 -19.86
CA THR A 52 2.41 -2.80 -19.41
C THR A 52 1.08 -2.56 -18.73
N LYS A 53 0.02 -3.20 -19.24
CA LYS A 53 -1.34 -3.07 -18.72
C LYS A 53 -1.46 -3.46 -17.23
N VAL A 54 -0.78 -4.54 -16.82
CA VAL A 54 -0.71 -5.00 -15.42
C VAL A 54 0.67 -5.60 -15.19
N ILE A 55 1.43 -5.03 -14.26
CA ILE A 55 2.72 -5.60 -13.84
C ILE A 55 2.44 -6.90 -13.06
N PRO A 56 3.15 -8.01 -13.31
CA PRO A 56 2.98 -9.23 -12.53
C PRO A 56 3.23 -9.00 -11.04
N VAL A 57 2.37 -9.57 -10.19
CA VAL A 57 2.38 -9.32 -8.73
C VAL A 57 3.71 -9.73 -8.10
N ASP A 58 4.26 -10.88 -8.51
CA ASP A 58 5.55 -11.38 -8.04
C ASP A 58 6.69 -10.39 -8.32
N LYS A 59 6.65 -9.70 -9.46
CA LYS A 59 7.64 -8.68 -9.81
C LYS A 59 7.50 -7.42 -8.96
N VAL A 60 6.28 -7.03 -8.61
CA VAL A 60 6.04 -5.88 -7.71
C VAL A 60 6.55 -6.16 -6.31
N VAL A 61 6.31 -7.37 -5.78
CA VAL A 61 6.85 -7.80 -4.49
C VAL A 61 8.38 -7.77 -4.52
N LEU A 62 8.98 -8.38 -5.55
CA LEU A 62 10.43 -8.39 -5.71
C LEU A 62 11.02 -6.97 -5.82
N MET A 63 10.36 -6.07 -6.56
CA MET A 63 10.75 -4.66 -6.62
C MET A 63 10.67 -3.97 -5.26
N ALA A 64 9.60 -4.19 -4.50
CA ALA A 64 9.43 -3.59 -3.17
C ALA A 64 10.53 -4.03 -2.21
N ASP A 65 10.93 -5.31 -2.28
CA ASP A 65 12.02 -5.85 -1.47
C ASP A 65 13.38 -5.27 -1.89
N ILE A 66 13.73 -5.36 -3.19
CA ILE A 66 15.05 -4.90 -3.70
C ILE A 66 15.21 -3.38 -3.56
N TYR A 67 14.13 -2.62 -3.75
CA TYR A 67 14.17 -1.16 -3.66
C TYR A 67 14.02 -0.67 -2.22
N ASN A 68 13.75 -1.57 -1.26
CA ASN A 68 13.35 -1.21 0.08
C ASN A 68 12.19 -0.19 0.10
N ALA A 69 11.16 -0.46 -0.70
CA ALA A 69 10.04 0.44 -0.95
C ALA A 69 8.69 -0.28 -0.76
N PRO A 70 8.28 -0.59 0.49
CA PRO A 70 7.02 -1.26 0.76
C PRO A 70 5.78 -0.47 0.29
N GLU A 71 5.91 0.84 0.10
CA GLU A 71 4.87 1.70 -0.50
C GLU A 71 4.51 1.28 -1.94
N LEU A 72 5.41 0.57 -2.63
CA LEU A 72 5.15 0.07 -3.98
C LEU A 72 4.07 -1.00 -3.98
N MET A 73 4.05 -1.87 -2.96
CA MET A 73 2.98 -2.86 -2.78
C MET A 73 1.66 -2.18 -2.42
N ALA A 74 1.70 -1.16 -1.55
CA ALA A 74 0.51 -0.39 -1.19
C ALA A 74 -0.10 0.27 -2.43
N TRP A 75 0.72 0.96 -3.24
CA TRP A 75 0.32 1.55 -4.53
C TRP A 75 -0.28 0.52 -5.47
N TYR A 76 0.39 -0.61 -5.67
CA TYR A 76 -0.10 -1.63 -6.59
C TYR A 76 -1.46 -2.16 -6.15
N CYS A 77 -1.64 -2.44 -4.85
CA CYS A 77 -2.93 -2.90 -4.34
C CYS A 77 -4.02 -1.83 -4.42
N SER A 78 -3.70 -0.55 -4.17
CA SER A 78 -4.70 0.53 -4.24
C SER A 78 -5.03 0.98 -5.65
N SER A 79 -4.12 0.81 -6.62
CA SER A 79 -4.18 1.51 -7.92
C SER A 79 -4.08 0.61 -9.15
N GLU A 80 -3.58 -0.63 -9.03
CA GLU A 80 -3.43 -1.56 -10.15
C GLU A 80 -4.26 -2.84 -9.95
N CYS A 81 -4.13 -3.48 -8.80
CA CYS A 81 -4.79 -4.75 -8.47
C CYS A 81 -6.32 -4.59 -8.37
N LEU A 82 -7.07 -5.37 -9.15
CA LEU A 82 -8.54 -5.34 -9.13
C LEU A 82 -9.12 -5.83 -7.80
N ILE A 83 -8.48 -6.81 -7.16
CA ILE A 83 -8.89 -7.29 -5.83
C ILE A 83 -8.58 -6.20 -4.81
N GLY A 84 -7.37 -5.64 -4.83
CA GLY A 84 -6.96 -4.61 -3.89
C GLY A 84 -7.81 -3.34 -3.98
N LYS A 85 -8.24 -2.92 -5.18
CA LYS A 85 -9.18 -1.79 -5.37
C LYS A 85 -10.56 -2.02 -4.77
N SER A 86 -10.99 -3.28 -4.67
CA SER A 86 -12.26 -3.63 -4.02
C SER A 86 -12.16 -3.70 -2.50
N LEU A 87 -10.95 -3.57 -1.95
CA LEU A 87 -10.66 -3.58 -0.52
C LEU A 87 -10.16 -2.20 -0.09
N GLU A 88 -10.36 -1.86 1.18
CA GLU A 88 -9.81 -0.64 1.73
C GLU A 88 -8.30 -0.75 1.96
N MET A 89 -7.54 -0.33 0.95
CA MET A 89 -6.08 -0.31 1.00
C MET A 89 -5.54 1.03 1.54
N PRO A 90 -4.44 1.03 2.30
CA PRO A 90 -3.80 2.26 2.77
C PRO A 90 -3.34 3.10 1.57
N SER A 91 -3.29 4.42 1.77
CA SER A 91 -2.72 5.31 0.76
C SER A 91 -1.25 4.93 0.50
N PRO A 92 -0.77 4.99 -0.76
CA PRO A 92 0.66 4.88 -1.04
C PRO A 92 1.44 6.09 -0.50
N GLU A 93 0.76 7.20 -0.20
CA GLU A 93 1.37 8.34 0.46
C GLU A 93 1.50 8.09 1.97
N ILE A 94 2.75 8.02 2.43
CA ILE A 94 3.07 7.79 3.84
C ILE A 94 2.87 9.09 4.61
N ALA A 95 1.86 9.13 5.49
CA ALA A 95 1.72 10.19 6.49
C ALA A 95 2.77 10.06 7.60
N SER A 96 3.00 11.12 8.39
CA SER A 96 3.95 11.06 9.50
C SER A 96 3.55 10.02 10.56
N VAL A 97 4.53 9.46 11.26
CA VAL A 97 4.33 8.46 12.33
C VAL A 97 3.33 8.99 13.36
N GLU A 98 3.50 10.25 13.77
CA GLU A 98 2.67 10.90 14.79
C GLU A 98 1.23 11.02 14.33
N ARG A 99 1.00 11.48 13.09
CA ARG A 99 -0.35 11.64 12.53
C ARG A 99 -1.07 10.31 12.42
N THR A 100 -0.37 9.28 11.93
CA THR A 100 -0.92 7.92 11.79
C THR A 100 -1.22 7.29 13.15
N THR A 101 -0.31 7.47 14.11
CA THR A 101 -0.49 6.99 15.50
C THR A 101 -1.69 7.67 16.16
N MET A 102 -1.82 8.99 16.05
CA MET A 102 -2.96 9.72 16.61
C MET A 102 -4.30 9.31 15.98
N LYS A 103 -4.32 9.06 14.67
CA LYS A 103 -5.50 8.55 13.96
C LYS A 103 -5.92 7.17 14.49
N LEU A 104 -4.96 6.26 14.66
CA LEU A 104 -5.21 4.94 15.23
C LEU A 104 -5.69 5.02 16.68
N LEU A 105 -5.01 5.81 17.53
CA LEU A 105 -5.40 5.99 18.94
C LEU A 105 -6.80 6.60 19.08
N LYS A 106 -7.19 7.51 18.18
CA LYS A 106 -8.55 8.07 18.15
C LYS A 106 -9.60 6.98 17.92
N GLN A 107 -9.34 6.03 17.03
CA GLN A 107 -10.25 4.92 16.77
C GLN A 107 -10.26 3.91 17.92
N LEU A 108 -9.12 3.71 18.57
CA LEU A 108 -8.99 2.83 19.74
C LEU A 108 -9.49 3.44 21.05
N ARG A 109 -10.21 4.57 21.01
CA ARG A 109 -10.80 5.15 22.22
C ARG A 109 -11.84 4.18 22.78
N GLN A 110 -11.75 3.94 24.08
CA GLN A 110 -12.62 3.00 24.78
C GLN A 110 -14.10 3.24 24.52
N GLY A 111 -14.55 4.51 24.48
CA GLY A 111 -15.95 4.83 24.21
C GLY A 111 -16.42 4.42 22.81
N ASP A 112 -15.57 4.61 21.79
CA ASP A 112 -15.90 4.23 20.41
C ASP A 112 -15.92 2.70 20.27
N ILE A 113 -14.96 2.01 20.89
CA ILE A 113 -14.90 0.54 20.92
C ILE A 113 -16.13 -0.05 21.63
N GLU A 114 -16.50 0.49 22.80
CA GLU A 114 -17.61 -0.05 23.58
C GLU A 114 -18.93 0.10 22.82
N GLN A 115 -19.16 1.23 22.15
CA GLN A 115 -20.35 1.43 21.32
C GLN A 115 -20.45 0.39 20.19
N VAL A 116 -19.35 0.16 19.46
CA VAL A 116 -19.32 -0.82 18.38
C VAL A 116 -19.51 -2.25 18.90
N LYS A 117 -18.92 -2.56 20.07
CA LYS A 117 -19.06 -3.85 20.74
C LYS A 117 -20.52 -4.12 21.13
N GLU A 118 -21.18 -3.19 21.78
CA GLU A 118 -22.58 -3.37 22.19
C GLU A 118 -23.50 -3.49 20.97
N LYS A 119 -23.32 -2.64 19.94
CA LYS A 119 -24.07 -2.78 18.67
C LYS A 119 -23.88 -4.15 18.03
N LEU A 120 -22.66 -4.68 18.01
CA LEU A 120 -22.38 -6.00 17.45
C LEU A 120 -23.08 -7.11 18.25
N ILE A 121 -23.13 -6.99 19.59
CA ILE A 121 -23.86 -7.95 20.45
C ILE A 121 -25.35 -7.87 20.13
N ASP A 122 -25.91 -6.67 20.05
CA ASP A 122 -27.35 -6.45 19.82
C ASP A 122 -27.80 -7.05 18.49
N ILE A 123 -27.11 -6.74 17.38
CA ILE A 123 -27.52 -7.21 16.04
C ILE A 123 -27.25 -8.69 15.79
N THR A 124 -26.52 -9.36 16.69
CA THR A 124 -26.21 -10.80 16.56
C THR A 124 -26.92 -11.65 17.61
N ALA A 125 -27.70 -11.04 18.51
CA ALA A 125 -28.27 -11.69 19.67
C ALA A 125 -29.26 -12.82 19.32
N ASP A 126 -30.01 -12.67 18.24
CA ASP A 126 -30.99 -13.65 17.76
C ASP A 126 -30.42 -14.61 16.69
N GLY A 127 -29.17 -14.39 16.27
CA GLY A 127 -28.47 -15.15 15.25
C GLY A 127 -28.84 -14.79 13.80
N ILE A 128 -29.66 -13.76 13.56
CA ILE A 128 -30.09 -13.34 12.21
C ILE A 128 -30.00 -11.82 12.08
N ILE A 129 -29.07 -11.33 11.27
CA ILE A 129 -29.03 -9.90 10.94
C ILE A 129 -30.16 -9.55 9.97
N SER A 130 -31.19 -8.91 10.53
CA SER A 130 -32.39 -8.43 9.86
C SER A 130 -32.14 -7.14 9.07
N LYS A 131 -33.10 -6.73 8.23
CA LYS A 131 -32.93 -5.55 7.34
C LYS A 131 -32.88 -4.22 8.11
N ASP A 132 -33.55 -4.15 9.24
CA ASP A 132 -33.56 -2.98 10.12
C ASP A 132 -32.22 -2.79 10.83
N GLU A 133 -31.43 -3.85 11.00
CA GLU A 133 -30.08 -3.83 11.57
C GLU A 133 -28.98 -3.51 10.55
N TRP A 134 -29.31 -3.40 9.26
CA TRP A 134 -28.33 -3.11 8.22
C TRP A 134 -27.64 -1.76 8.40
N ALA A 135 -28.34 -0.78 8.99
CA ALA A 135 -27.76 0.51 9.32
C ALA A 135 -26.65 0.37 10.36
N ASP A 136 -26.92 -0.36 11.45
CA ASP A 136 -25.94 -0.60 12.52
C ASP A 136 -24.79 -1.50 12.03
N LEU A 137 -25.08 -2.53 11.24
CA LEU A 137 -24.04 -3.36 10.62
C LEU A 137 -23.12 -2.52 9.72
N THR A 138 -23.67 -1.60 8.92
CA THR A 138 -22.88 -0.73 8.04
C THR A 138 -21.96 0.16 8.87
N GLU A 139 -22.45 0.76 9.97
CA GLU A 139 -21.63 1.60 10.84
C GLU A 139 -20.50 0.81 11.53
N ILE A 140 -20.76 -0.44 11.93
CA ILE A 140 -19.74 -1.33 12.48
C ILE A 140 -18.65 -1.61 11.43
N LEU A 141 -19.05 -1.95 10.20
CA LEU A 141 -18.11 -2.22 9.11
C LEU A 141 -17.25 -1.00 8.80
N ASP A 142 -17.85 0.18 8.65
CA ASP A 142 -17.14 1.45 8.41
C ASP A 142 -16.12 1.76 9.53
N TYR A 143 -16.47 1.48 10.79
CA TYR A 143 -15.55 1.65 11.91
C TYR A 143 -14.34 0.69 11.82
N LEU A 144 -14.60 -0.60 11.53
CA LEU A 144 -13.56 -1.61 11.40
C LEU A 144 -12.62 -1.30 10.23
N ASP A 145 -13.18 -0.89 9.10
CA ASP A 145 -12.47 -0.48 7.90
C ASP A 145 -11.53 0.70 8.17
N GLY A 146 -12.03 1.71 8.89
CA GLY A 146 -11.23 2.81 9.40
C GLY A 146 -10.03 2.36 10.24
N LEU A 147 -10.24 1.41 11.16
CA LEU A 147 -9.20 0.87 12.04
C LEU A 147 -8.14 0.08 11.26
N ILE A 148 -8.59 -0.79 10.35
CA ILE A 148 -7.73 -1.56 9.45
C ILE A 148 -6.82 -0.62 8.65
N ARG A 149 -7.39 0.47 8.10
CA ARG A 149 -6.62 1.46 7.34
C ARG A 149 -5.53 2.12 8.19
N ALA A 150 -5.87 2.60 9.39
CA ALA A 150 -4.90 3.25 10.28
C ALA A 150 -3.79 2.29 10.72
N ALA A 151 -4.13 1.03 11.03
CA ALA A 151 -3.15 0.01 11.39
C ALA A 151 -2.22 -0.36 10.23
N ARG A 152 -2.77 -0.48 9.00
CA ARG A 152 -1.98 -0.75 7.79
C ARG A 152 -1.03 0.39 7.44
N GLU A 153 -1.49 1.64 7.56
CA GLU A 153 -0.65 2.84 7.39
C GLU A 153 0.54 2.82 8.38
N LEU A 154 0.30 2.48 9.66
CA LEU A 154 1.36 2.39 10.67
C LEU A 154 2.35 1.24 10.38
N LYS A 155 1.84 0.08 9.95
CA LYS A 155 2.68 -1.06 9.57
C LYS A 155 3.57 -0.74 8.36
N LEU A 156 3.04 0.03 7.40
CA LEU A 156 3.81 0.48 6.24
C LEU A 156 4.99 1.37 6.66
N ILE A 157 4.74 2.34 7.53
CA ILE A 157 5.78 3.21 8.11
C ILE A 157 6.83 2.39 8.85
N GLY A 158 6.38 1.49 9.75
CA GLY A 158 7.27 0.63 10.52
C GLY A 158 8.13 -0.27 9.65
N SER A 159 7.57 -0.85 8.59
CA SER A 159 8.31 -1.71 7.66
C SER A 159 9.43 -0.92 6.96
N LYS A 160 9.15 0.32 6.53
CA LYS A 160 10.16 1.18 5.91
C LYS A 160 11.29 1.55 6.87
N LEU A 161 10.97 1.87 8.12
CA LEU A 161 11.97 2.18 9.16
C LEU A 161 12.85 0.97 9.51
N LEU A 162 12.23 -0.20 9.69
CA LEU A 162 12.95 -1.42 10.08
C LEU A 162 13.81 -1.98 8.95
N ASN A 163 13.36 -1.90 7.70
CA ASN A 163 14.16 -2.32 6.56
C ASN A 163 15.31 -1.34 6.28
N GLY A 164 15.15 -0.05 6.59
CA GLY A 164 16.22 0.95 6.47
C GLY A 164 17.28 0.87 7.57
N GLY A 165 17.00 0.21 8.70
CA GLY A 165 17.92 0.07 9.84
C GLY A 165 18.79 -1.20 9.81
N ALA A 166 18.71 -2.02 8.76
CA ALA A 166 19.46 -3.27 8.64
C ALA A 166 20.89 -3.10 8.09
N ASP A 167 21.32 -1.87 7.77
CA ASP A 167 22.64 -1.56 7.16
C ASP A 167 23.62 -0.88 8.14
N ASP A 168 23.23 -0.68 9.41
CA ASP A 168 24.06 -0.06 10.45
C ASP A 168 24.58 -1.09 11.49
N GLY A 169 25.09 -2.24 11.03
CA GLY A 169 25.62 -3.32 11.88
C GLY A 169 26.89 -3.96 11.34
#